data_AF-A0A2D7GAL7-F1
#
_entry.id   AF-A0A2D7GAL7-F1
#
_cell.length_a   1.000
_cell.length_b   1.000
_cell.length_c   1.000
_cell.angle_alpha   90.00
_cell.angle_beta   90.00
_cell.angle_gamma   90.00
#
_symmetry.space_group_name_H-M   'P 1'
#
loop_
_entity.id
_entity.type
_entity.pdbx_description
1 polymer ?
#
loop_
_entity_poly.entity_id
_entity_poly.type
_entity_poly.pdbx_seq_one_letter_code
_entity_poly.pdbx_strand_id
1 'polypeptide(L)'
;MTVKLFAGICLYILGHVLAWFQLNSQFVWDWAKTTPMLSVLVYSIPVGICFLYGTKFCVEETGALWSSRFLAFAASYMAFPVMTWYFLNESMFTTKTMICIALSICIVMIQIFWK
;
A
#
# COMPACT_ATOMS: atom_id res chain seq x y z
N MET A 1 -0.17 10.63 -18.16
CA MET A 1 0.02 10.68 -16.70
C MET A 1 1.20 11.58 -16.43
N THR A 2 1.06 12.62 -15.62
CA THR A 2 2.18 13.54 -15.31
C THR A 2 3.28 12.78 -14.58
N VAL A 3 4.54 13.19 -14.78
CA VAL A 3 5.71 12.56 -14.14
C VAL A 3 5.56 12.51 -12.62
N LYS A 4 4.98 13.56 -12.00
CA LYS A 4 4.71 13.61 -10.56
C LYS A 4 3.68 12.57 -10.11
N LEU A 5 2.59 12.39 -10.86
CA LEU A 5 1.57 11.39 -10.54
C LEU A 5 2.13 9.97 -10.61
N PHE A 6 2.96 9.67 -11.62
CA PHE A 6 3.67 8.39 -11.69
C PHE A 6 4.60 8.20 -10.49
N ALA A 7 5.42 9.19 -10.17
CA ALA A 7 6.31 9.15 -9.01
C ALA A 7 5.52 8.95 -7.70
N GLY A 8 4.37 9.58 -7.56
CA GLY A 8 3.48 9.42 -6.41
C GLY A 8 2.96 7.98 -6.25
N ILE A 9 2.54 7.35 -7.36
CA ILE A 9 2.12 5.94 -7.37
C ILE A 9 3.29 5.02 -7.00
N CYS A 10 4.48 5.23 -7.57
CA CYS A 10 5.66 4.44 -7.25
C CYS A 10 6.03 4.57 -5.75
N LEU A 11 5.95 5.78 -5.19
CA LEU A 11 6.17 6.01 -3.76
C LEU A 11 5.12 5.32 -2.90
N TYR A 12 3.85 5.29 -3.31
CA TYR A 12 2.83 4.52 -2.58
C TYR A 12 3.08 3.02 -2.62
N ILE A 13 3.46 2.46 -3.77
CA ILE A 13 3.80 1.04 -3.87
C ILE A 13 4.99 0.72 -2.97
N LEU A 14 6.05 1.51 -3.03
CA LEU A 14 7.23 1.36 -2.16
C LEU A 14 6.86 1.50 -0.68
N GLY A 15 6.04 2.49 -0.34
CA GLY A 15 5.53 2.70 1.01
C GLY A 15 4.76 1.50 1.54
N HIS A 16 3.91 0.87 0.72
CA HIS A 16 3.19 -0.35 1.10
C HIS A 16 4.11 -1.56 1.25
N VAL A 17 5.12 -1.71 0.40
CA VAL A 17 6.13 -2.77 0.54
C VAL A 17 6.87 -2.61 1.87
N LEU A 18 7.35 -1.41 2.17
CA LEU A 18 8.04 -1.12 3.43
C LEU A 18 7.12 -1.28 4.65
N ALA A 19 5.86 -0.85 4.55
CA ALA A 19 4.86 -1.04 5.60
C ALA A 19 4.55 -2.52 5.82
N TRP A 20 4.61 -3.34 4.77
CA TRP A 20 4.47 -4.78 4.91
C TRP A 20 5.60 -5.35 5.77
N PHE A 21 6.86 -4.99 5.50
CA PHE A 21 7.97 -5.40 6.36
C PHE A 21 7.83 -4.85 7.78
N GLN A 22 7.40 -3.60 7.93
CA GLN A 22 7.18 -2.97 9.24
C GLN A 22 6.25 -3.79 10.14
N LEU A 23 5.13 -4.25 9.59
CA LEU A 23 4.04 -4.86 10.36
C LEU A 23 4.09 -6.39 10.37
N ASN A 24 4.55 -7.00 9.28
CA ASN A 24 4.43 -8.44 9.06
C ASN A 24 5.74 -9.22 9.21
N SER A 25 6.89 -8.56 9.41
CA SER A 25 8.17 -9.26 9.60
C SER A 25 8.14 -10.28 10.74
N GLN A 26 7.35 -10.01 11.79
CA GLN A 26 7.13 -10.94 12.91
C GLN A 26 6.53 -12.29 12.49
N PHE A 27 5.81 -12.36 11.37
CA PHE A 27 5.20 -13.60 10.90
C PHE A 27 6.16 -14.44 10.04
N VAL A 28 7.27 -13.86 9.59
CA VAL A 28 8.19 -14.49 8.64
C VAL A 28 9.51 -14.87 9.31
N TRP A 29 10.12 -13.96 10.08
CA TRP A 29 11.47 -14.15 10.61
C TRP A 29 11.49 -14.23 12.13
N ASP A 30 12.28 -15.16 12.65
CA ASP A 30 12.36 -15.40 14.10
C ASP A 30 12.98 -14.23 14.89
N TRP A 31 13.95 -13.51 14.30
CA TRP A 31 14.50 -12.31 14.93
C TRP A 31 13.40 -11.25 15.15
N ALA A 32 12.54 -11.06 14.15
CA ALA A 32 11.46 -10.07 14.20
C ALA A 32 10.34 -10.47 15.18
N LYS A 33 10.19 -11.77 15.50
CA LYS A 33 9.30 -12.24 16.58
C LYS A 33 9.79 -11.81 17.96
N THR A 34 11.11 -11.87 18.18
CA THR A 34 11.71 -11.50 19.48
C THR A 34 11.85 -9.99 19.65
N THR A 35 11.98 -9.24 18.56
CA THR A 35 12.13 -7.78 18.58
C THR A 35 11.22 -7.07 17.56
N PRO A 36 9.89 -7.18 17.69
CA PRO A 36 8.96 -6.60 16.70
C PRO A 36 9.05 -5.07 16.65
N MET A 37 9.36 -4.43 17.77
CA MET A 37 9.55 -2.96 17.83
C MET A 37 10.72 -2.48 16.97
N LEU A 38 11.75 -3.30 16.76
CA LEU A 38 12.86 -2.94 15.88
C LEU A 38 12.38 -2.76 14.43
N SER A 39 11.52 -3.66 13.96
CA SER A 39 10.91 -3.53 12.62
C SER A 39 10.10 -2.24 12.52
N VAL A 40 9.34 -1.89 13.56
CA VAL A 40 8.59 -0.62 13.60
C VAL A 40 9.55 0.57 13.50
N LEU A 41 10.59 0.63 14.33
CA LEU A 41 11.53 1.75 14.38
C LEU A 41 12.28 1.93 13.05
N VAL A 42 12.71 0.84 12.43
CA VAL A 42 13.50 0.89 11.19
C VAL A 42 12.65 1.36 10.01
N TYR A 43 11.42 0.84 9.88
CA TYR A 43 10.61 1.10 8.70
C TYR A 43 9.68 2.31 8.81
N SER A 44 9.35 2.78 10.02
CA SER A 44 8.38 3.89 10.19
C SER A 44 8.80 5.19 9.49
N ILE A 45 10.09 5.55 9.54
CA ILE A 45 10.60 6.76 8.89
C ILE A 45 10.54 6.62 7.36
N PRO A 46 11.11 5.57 6.73
CA PRO A 46 10.98 5.34 5.30
C PRO A 46 9.53 5.27 4.80
N VAL A 47 8.66 4.57 5.52
CA VAL A 47 7.22 4.47 5.21
C VAL A 47 6.59 5.86 5.25
N GLY A 48 6.82 6.62 6.32
CA GLY A 48 6.31 7.97 6.46
C GLY A 48 6.76 8.89 5.32
N ILE A 49 8.03 8.83 4.93
CA ILE A 49 8.59 9.61 3.81
C ILE A 49 7.88 9.24 2.49
N CYS A 50 7.71 7.95 2.20
CA CYS A 50 7.05 7.49 0.98
C CYS A 50 5.61 7.98 0.90
N PHE A 51 4.82 7.82 1.97
CA PHE A 51 3.43 8.27 1.99
C PHE A 51 3.29 9.80 2.01
N LEU A 52 4.23 10.52 2.65
CA LEU A 52 4.25 11.97 2.67
C LEU A 52 4.42 12.54 1.26
N TYR A 53 5.47 12.11 0.54
CA TYR A 53 5.75 12.60 -0.81
C TYR A 53 4.77 12.02 -1.85
N GLY A 54 4.35 10.77 -1.71
CA GLY A 54 3.32 10.17 -2.56
C GLY A 54 2.01 10.94 -2.51
N THR A 55 1.60 11.34 -1.30
CA THR A 55 0.41 12.17 -1.09
C THR A 55 0.58 13.57 -1.65
N LYS A 56 1.73 14.20 -1.39
CA LYS A 56 2.03 15.53 -1.94
C LYS A 56 1.90 15.53 -3.47
N PHE A 57 2.54 14.60 -4.17
CA PHE A 57 2.51 14.56 -5.63
C PHE A 57 1.13 14.23 -6.19
N CYS A 58 0.38 13.32 -5.57
CA CYS A 58 -0.97 13.01 -6.02
C CYS A 58 -1.91 14.20 -5.83
N VAL A 59 -1.84 14.92 -4.70
CA VAL A 59 -2.68 16.10 -4.45
C VAL A 59 -2.32 17.26 -5.37
N GLU A 60 -1.03 17.51 -5.61
CA GLU A 60 -0.59 18.55 -6.57
C GLU A 60 -1.17 18.32 -7.99
N GLU A 61 -1.37 17.07 -8.39
CA GLU A 61 -1.85 16.71 -9.73
C GLU A 61 -3.38 16.57 -9.82
N THR A 62 -4.02 16.11 -8.75
CA THR A 62 -5.46 15.83 -8.73
C THR A 62 -6.29 16.95 -8.09
N GLY A 63 -5.66 17.82 -7.32
CA GLY A 63 -6.32 18.88 -6.56
C GLY A 63 -7.14 18.40 -5.36
N ALA A 64 -7.16 17.10 -5.06
CA ALA A 64 -8.01 16.53 -4.03
C ALA A 64 -7.29 15.46 -3.18
N LEU A 65 -7.41 15.59 -1.86
CA LEU A 65 -6.85 14.61 -0.91
C LEU A 65 -7.54 13.24 -1.01
N TRP A 66 -8.83 13.23 -1.33
CA TRP A 66 -9.59 12.00 -1.55
C TRP A 66 -9.01 11.16 -2.69
N SER A 67 -8.71 11.78 -3.83
CA SER A 67 -8.06 11.11 -4.96
C SER A 67 -6.76 10.45 -4.52
N SER A 68 -5.93 11.17 -3.76
CA SER A 68 -4.69 10.65 -3.17
C SER A 68 -4.92 9.41 -2.30
N ARG A 69 -5.94 9.44 -1.43
CA ARG A 69 -6.28 8.34 -0.52
C ARG A 69 -6.72 7.07 -1.26
N PHE A 70 -7.45 7.22 -2.35
CA PHE A 70 -7.89 6.09 -3.19
C PHE A 70 -6.78 5.57 -4.09
N LEU A 71 -5.88 6.43 -4.59
CA LEU A 71 -4.66 5.98 -5.27
C LEU A 71 -3.76 5.17 -4.33
N ALA A 72 -3.55 5.63 -3.10
CA ALA A 72 -2.82 4.86 -2.09
C ALA A 72 -3.50 3.52 -1.79
N PHE A 73 -4.83 3.49 -1.75
CA PHE A 73 -5.60 2.25 -1.56
C PHE A 73 -5.43 1.28 -2.74
N ALA A 74 -5.53 1.75 -3.99
CA ALA A 74 -5.31 0.91 -5.15
C ALA A 74 -3.86 0.37 -5.20
N ALA A 75 -2.88 1.20 -4.84
CA ALA A 75 -1.48 0.79 -4.75
C ALA A 75 -1.22 -0.30 -3.72
N SER A 76 -2.03 -0.40 -2.65
CA SER A 76 -1.85 -1.44 -1.63
C SER A 76 -2.11 -2.84 -2.18
N TYR A 77 -3.06 -2.98 -3.11
CA TYR A 77 -3.36 -4.26 -3.77
C TYR A 77 -2.27 -4.71 -4.76
N MET A 78 -1.40 -3.81 -5.19
CA MET A 78 -0.23 -4.16 -6.00
C MET A 78 0.92 -4.73 -5.15
N ALA A 79 1.02 -4.30 -3.89
CA ALA A 79 2.12 -4.68 -3.00
C ALA A 79 1.73 -5.82 -2.04
N PHE A 80 0.66 -5.63 -1.26
CA PHE A 80 0.31 -6.51 -0.14
C PHE A 80 0.04 -7.96 -0.57
N PRO A 81 -0.83 -8.24 -1.57
CA PRO A 81 -1.11 -9.62 -1.99
C PRO A 81 0.13 -10.35 -2.49
N VAL A 82 0.98 -9.65 -3.24
CA VAL A 82 2.23 -10.21 -3.79
C VAL A 82 3.19 -10.59 -2.66
N MET A 83 3.36 -9.69 -1.69
CA MET A 83 4.25 -9.92 -0.56
C MET A 83 3.76 -11.03 0.37
N THR A 84 2.47 -11.03 0.72
CA THR A 84 1.88 -12.06 1.59
C THR A 84 1.92 -13.43 0.92
N TRP A 85 1.67 -13.50 -0.39
CA TRP A 85 1.83 -14.74 -1.14
C TRP A 85 3.29 -15.22 -1.16
N TYR A 86 4.24 -14.32 -1.43
CA TYR A 86 5.66 -14.70 -1.53
C TYR A 86 6.28 -15.12 -0.18
N PHE A 87 6.02 -14.39 0.90
CA PHE A 87 6.68 -14.64 2.20
C PHE A 87 5.89 -15.56 3.14
N LEU A 88 4.56 -15.52 3.08
CA LEU A 88 3.69 -16.30 3.99
C LEU A 88 2.97 -17.45 3.28
N ASN A 89 3.18 -17.62 1.97
CA ASN A 89 2.49 -18.63 1.14
C ASN A 89 0.95 -18.54 1.22
N GLU A 90 0.40 -17.38 1.60
CA GLU A 90 -1.04 -17.16 1.62
C GLU A 90 -1.53 -16.73 0.24
N SER A 91 -2.39 -17.55 -0.37
CA SER A 91 -2.97 -17.23 -1.66
C SER A 91 -3.98 -16.09 -1.55
N MET A 92 -3.87 -15.10 -2.43
CA MET A 92 -4.90 -14.07 -2.61
C MET A 92 -6.19 -14.63 -3.25
N PHE A 93 -6.12 -15.80 -3.90
CA PHE A 93 -7.22 -16.39 -4.67
C PHE A 93 -8.23 -17.17 -3.81
N THR A 94 -8.42 -16.77 -2.56
CA THR A 94 -9.54 -17.28 -1.75
C THR A 94 -10.81 -16.52 -2.09
N THR A 95 -11.96 -17.19 -2.07
CA THR A 95 -13.26 -16.57 -2.38
C THR A 95 -13.50 -15.31 -1.56
N LYS A 96 -13.20 -15.34 -0.25
CA LYS A 96 -13.32 -14.18 0.64
C LYS A 96 -12.47 -12.99 0.17
N THR A 97 -11.21 -13.23 -0.18
CA THR A 97 -10.28 -12.17 -0.59
C THR A 97 -10.65 -11.63 -1.96
N MET A 98 -11.04 -12.49 -2.90
CA MET A 98 -11.46 -12.09 -4.24
C MET A 98 -12.74 -11.25 -4.22
N ILE A 99 -13.71 -11.55 -3.35
CA ILE A 99 -14.89 -10.70 -3.15
C ILE A 99 -14.49 -9.33 -2.60
N CYS A 100 -13.58 -9.27 -1.61
CA CYS A 100 -13.08 -8.00 -1.09
C CYS A 100 -12.33 -7.18 -2.16
N ILE A 101 -11.56 -7.83 -3.04
CA ILE A 101 -10.89 -7.17 -4.17
C ILE A 101 -11.92 -6.66 -5.18
N ALA A 102 -12.95 -7.44 -5.50
CA ALA A 102 -14.01 -6.98 -6.39
C ALA A 102 -14.73 -5.73 -5.81
N LEU A 103 -15.06 -5.75 -4.52
CA LEU A 103 -15.66 -4.61 -3.83
C LEU A 103 -14.73 -3.40 -3.79
N SER A 104 -13.42 -3.59 -3.60
CA SER A 104 -12.45 -2.50 -3.62
C SER A 104 -12.36 -1.83 -4.99
N ILE A 105 -12.43 -2.60 -6.07
CA ILE A 105 -12.49 -2.07 -7.44
C ILE A 105 -13.79 -1.28 -7.64
N CYS A 106 -14.94 -1.76 -7.16
CA CYS A 106 -16.21 -1.00 -7.21
C CYS A 106 -16.10 0.36 -6.50
N ILE A 107 -15.48 0.41 -5.31
CA ILE A 107 -15.24 1.66 -4.58
C ILE A 107 -14.39 2.62 -5.41
N VAL A 108 -13.31 2.13 -6.03
CA VAL A 108 -12.44 2.96 -6.90
C VAL A 108 -13.20 3.47 -8.12
N MET A 109 -14.02 2.63 -8.77
CA MET A 109 -14.84 3.04 -9.91
C MET A 109 -15.83 4.15 -9.53
N ILE A 110 -16.50 4.04 -8.39
CA ILE A 110 -17.39 5.08 -7.87
C ILE A 110 -16.64 6.41 -7.73
N GLN A 111 -15.44 6.40 -7.15
CA GLN A 111 -14.66 7.61 -6.93
C GLN A 111 -14.12 8.26 -8.21
N ILE A 112 -13.93 7.48 -9.28
CA ILE A 112 -13.46 7.99 -10.58
C ILE A 112 -14.62 8.51 -11.43
N PHE A 113 -15.73 7.77 -11.48
CA PHE A 113 -16.83 8.06 -12.41
C PHE A 113 -17.92 8.94 -11.82
N TRP A 114 -18.11 8.94 -10.50
CA TRP A 114 -19.10 9.77 -9.83
C TRP A 114 -18.42 11.06 -9.35
N LYS A 115 -18.63 12.15 -10.10
CA LYS A 115 -18.14 13.49 -9.79
C LYS A 115 -19.02 14.20 -8.76
#